data_AF-A0A182Y1P3-F1
#
_entry.id   AF-A0A182Y1P3-F1
#
_cell.length_a   1.000
_cell.length_b   1.000
_cell.length_c   1.000
_cell.angle_alpha   90.00
_cell.angle_beta   90.00
_cell.angle_gamma   90.00
#
_symmetry.space_group_name_H-M   'P 1'
#
loop_
_entity.id
_entity.type
_entity.pdbx_description
1 polymer ?
#
loop_
_entity_poly.entity_id
_entity_poly.type
_entity_poly.pdbx_seq_one_letter_code
_entity_poly.pdbx_strand_id
1 'polypeptide(L)'
;MGKKKGGNKNKLAKMSDEERARYLQHRADMEEEARRRKQQLIATFMKNKLKREDAFARLNLAKINQEWRSILRNIKCKELKEEVEAVEKTCTECIENKNAVIKRLLCDLDESEDLYSTMLHAHMERVEKIIRIHNDRVNFLMELYELDKKEVIENYEREMELYKSKKFELQKDLECVFYGLAEKARTDRLRNDEEHMLKKDELKNSVCFLTLAQHTEALHSSKVY
;
A
#
# COMPACT_ATOMS: atom_id res chain seq x y z
N MET A 1 -107.27 -57.84 -46.23
CA MET A 1 -107.91 -59.14 -45.96
C MET A 1 -107.89 -59.45 -44.46
N GLY A 2 -108.82 -58.86 -43.70
CA GLY A 2 -108.94 -59.11 -42.26
C GLY A 2 -109.78 -60.36 -41.99
N LYS A 3 -109.15 -61.45 -41.54
CA LYS A 3 -109.86 -62.63 -41.02
C LYS A 3 -110.33 -62.36 -39.59
N LYS A 4 -111.62 -62.02 -39.43
CA LYS A 4 -112.35 -62.05 -38.16
C LYS A 4 -112.27 -63.47 -37.56
N LYS A 5 -111.47 -63.68 -36.51
CA LYS A 5 -111.57 -64.84 -35.62
C LYS A 5 -112.77 -64.64 -34.68
N GLY A 6 -113.98 -64.90 -35.19
CA GLY A 6 -115.17 -65.09 -34.38
C GLY A 6 -115.35 -66.58 -34.11
N GLY A 7 -115.07 -67.05 -32.90
CA GLY A 7 -115.26 -68.46 -32.58
C GLY A 7 -114.58 -68.91 -31.30
N ASN A 8 -115.00 -68.39 -30.14
CA ASN A 8 -114.76 -69.06 -28.86
C ASN A 8 -115.76 -68.68 -27.76
N LYS A 9 -117.00 -68.31 -28.11
CA LYS A 9 -118.04 -67.95 -27.13
C LYS A 9 -118.81 -69.16 -26.56
N ASN A 10 -118.53 -70.39 -27.04
CA ASN A 10 -119.35 -71.57 -26.74
C ASN A 10 -118.65 -72.68 -25.95
N LYS A 11 -117.45 -72.45 -25.41
CA LYS A 11 -116.77 -73.40 -24.50
C LYS A 11 -117.17 -73.23 -23.03
N LEU A 12 -117.67 -72.05 -22.66
CA LEU A 12 -118.06 -71.69 -21.28
C LEU A 12 -119.51 -72.05 -20.93
N ALA A 13 -120.34 -72.39 -21.92
CA ALA A 13 -121.76 -72.69 -21.74
C ALA A 13 -122.06 -74.19 -21.54
N LYS A 14 -121.03 -75.05 -21.60
CA LYS A 14 -121.12 -76.52 -21.46
C LYS A 14 -120.36 -77.08 -20.24
N MET A 15 -119.86 -76.21 -19.37
CA MET A 15 -119.07 -76.55 -18.18
C MET A 15 -119.90 -76.30 -16.91
N SER A 16 -119.71 -77.12 -15.88
CA SER A 16 -120.29 -76.89 -14.55
C SER A 16 -119.82 -75.54 -13.99
N ASP A 17 -120.61 -74.90 -13.13
CA ASP A 17 -120.28 -73.59 -12.53
C ASP A 17 -118.88 -73.57 -11.87
N GLU A 18 -118.45 -74.72 -11.36
CA GLU A 18 -117.15 -74.94 -10.74
C GLU A 18 -115.98 -74.98 -11.75
N GLU A 19 -116.22 -75.51 -12.96
CA GLU A 19 -115.24 -75.54 -14.05
C GLU A 19 -115.10 -74.17 -14.72
N ARG A 20 -116.20 -73.41 -14.78
CA ARG A 20 -116.22 -72.02 -15.27
C ARG A 20 -115.45 -71.07 -14.35
N ALA A 21 -115.58 -71.24 -13.03
CA ALA A 21 -114.82 -70.49 -12.03
C ALA A 21 -113.32 -70.77 -12.14
N ARG A 22 -112.91 -72.04 -12.24
CA ARG A 22 -111.50 -72.43 -12.43
C ARG A 22 -110.91 -71.90 -13.74
N TYR A 23 -111.66 -71.91 -14.84
CA TYR A 23 -111.18 -71.34 -16.11
C TYR A 23 -110.98 -69.82 -16.06
N LEU A 24 -111.90 -69.09 -15.43
CA LEU A 24 -111.77 -67.64 -15.25
C LEU A 24 -110.61 -67.28 -14.33
N GLN A 25 -110.40 -68.05 -13.26
CA GLN A 25 -109.28 -67.88 -12.35
C GLN A 25 -107.94 -68.19 -13.03
N HIS A 26 -107.81 -69.32 -13.72
CA HIS A 26 -106.63 -69.64 -14.52
C HIS A 26 -106.36 -68.56 -15.59
N ARG A 27 -107.39 -67.97 -16.21
CA ARG A 27 -107.20 -66.87 -17.16
C ARG A 27 -106.71 -65.59 -16.47
N ALA A 28 -107.23 -65.27 -15.28
CA ALA A 28 -106.78 -64.12 -14.49
C ALA A 28 -105.33 -64.30 -14.01
N ASP A 29 -104.98 -65.50 -13.53
CA ASP A 29 -103.62 -65.86 -13.11
C ASP A 29 -102.63 -65.78 -14.27
N MET A 30 -103.01 -66.30 -15.45
CA MET A 30 -102.20 -66.19 -16.67
C MET A 30 -102.00 -64.74 -17.14
N GLU A 31 -103.03 -63.90 -17.01
CA GLU A 31 -102.93 -62.48 -17.38
C GLU A 31 -102.08 -61.70 -16.36
N GLU A 32 -102.20 -62.01 -15.08
CA GLU A 32 -101.38 -61.43 -14.02
C GLU A 32 -99.92 -61.86 -14.12
N GLU A 33 -99.65 -63.13 -14.42
CA GLU A 33 -98.31 -63.62 -14.67
C GLU A 33 -97.71 -62.98 -15.93
N ALA A 34 -98.49 -62.81 -17.00
CA ALA A 34 -98.06 -62.08 -18.20
C ALA A 34 -97.73 -60.61 -17.90
N ARG A 35 -98.54 -59.94 -17.08
CA ARG A 35 -98.31 -58.56 -16.62
C ARG A 35 -97.04 -58.47 -15.78
N ARG A 36 -96.82 -59.40 -14.86
CA ARG A 36 -95.63 -59.49 -14.00
C ARG A 36 -94.36 -59.73 -14.83
N ARG A 37 -94.41 -60.65 -15.80
CA ARG A 37 -93.30 -60.91 -16.74
C ARG A 37 -92.97 -59.67 -17.57
N LYS A 38 -93.98 -58.94 -18.06
CA LYS A 38 -93.77 -57.68 -18.79
C LYS A 38 -93.12 -56.60 -17.90
N GLN A 39 -93.59 -56.45 -16.67
CA GLN A 39 -93.00 -55.51 -15.70
C GLN A 39 -91.56 -55.87 -15.35
N GLN A 40 -91.27 -57.15 -15.10
CA GLN A 40 -89.91 -57.64 -14.84
C GLN A 40 -88.96 -57.42 -16.02
N LEU A 41 -89.43 -57.61 -17.25
CA LEU A 41 -88.65 -57.34 -18.46
C LEU A 41 -88.29 -55.86 -18.56
N ILE A 42 -89.27 -54.96 -18.33
CA ILE A 42 -89.04 -53.50 -18.33
C ILE A 42 -88.05 -53.10 -17.23
N ALA A 43 -88.23 -53.59 -16.00
CA ALA A 43 -87.34 -53.30 -14.88
C ALA A 43 -85.90 -53.77 -15.16
N THR A 44 -85.73 -54.96 -15.74
CA THR A 44 -84.42 -55.51 -16.12
C THR A 44 -83.77 -54.68 -17.22
N PHE A 45 -84.54 -54.29 -18.25
CA PHE A 45 -84.06 -53.40 -19.31
C PHE A 45 -83.59 -52.06 -18.76
N MET A 46 -84.38 -51.43 -17.88
CA MET A 46 -84.03 -50.14 -17.26
C MET A 46 -82.78 -50.25 -16.37
N LYS A 47 -82.67 -51.31 -15.56
CA LYS A 47 -81.48 -51.59 -14.75
C LYS A 47 -80.22 -51.74 -15.60
N ASN A 48 -80.32 -52.45 -16.73
CA ASN A 48 -79.19 -52.64 -17.65
C ASN A 48 -78.81 -51.34 -18.37
N LYS A 49 -79.81 -50.53 -18.76
CA LYS A 49 -79.60 -49.16 -19.28
C LYS A 49 -78.85 -48.30 -18.28
N LEU A 50 -79.33 -48.21 -17.04
CA LEU A 50 -78.69 -47.42 -15.99
C LEU A 50 -77.25 -47.87 -15.70
N LYS A 51 -76.99 -49.18 -15.61
CA LYS A 51 -75.63 -49.70 -15.43
C LYS A 51 -74.68 -49.30 -16.56
N ARG A 52 -75.19 -49.28 -17.80
CA ARG A 52 -74.39 -48.91 -18.97
C ARG A 52 -74.09 -47.40 -18.95
N GLU A 53 -75.08 -46.56 -18.67
CA GLU A 53 -74.88 -45.11 -18.53
C GLU A 53 -73.91 -44.78 -17.39
N ASP A 54 -74.03 -45.44 -16.23
CA ASP A 54 -73.11 -45.26 -15.10
C ASP A 54 -71.66 -45.66 -15.45
N ALA A 55 -71.48 -46.77 -16.17
CA ALA A 55 -70.17 -47.18 -16.66
C ALA A 55 -69.57 -46.17 -17.65
N PHE A 56 -70.37 -45.64 -18.57
CA PHE A 56 -69.94 -44.59 -19.50
C PHE A 56 -69.64 -43.27 -18.78
N ALA A 57 -70.44 -42.88 -17.80
CA ALA A 57 -70.21 -41.68 -17.00
C ALA A 57 -68.87 -41.76 -16.25
N ARG A 58 -68.58 -42.89 -15.60
CA ARG A 58 -67.28 -43.13 -14.94
C ARG A 58 -66.11 -43.08 -15.93
N LEU A 59 -66.25 -43.73 -17.09
CA LEU A 59 -65.21 -43.72 -18.11
C LEU A 59 -64.96 -42.31 -18.66
N ASN A 60 -66.02 -41.57 -18.97
CA ASN A 60 -65.93 -40.21 -19.50
C ASN A 60 -65.32 -39.26 -18.47
N LEU A 61 -65.71 -39.37 -17.20
CA LEU A 61 -65.09 -38.61 -16.11
C LEU A 61 -63.58 -38.90 -16.00
N ALA A 62 -63.19 -40.17 -16.08
CA ALA A 62 -61.78 -40.56 -16.06
C ALA A 62 -61.00 -39.97 -17.25
N LYS A 63 -61.58 -40.01 -18.46
CA LYS A 63 -60.99 -39.40 -19.67
C LYS A 63 -60.84 -37.89 -19.51
N ILE A 64 -61.90 -37.20 -19.12
CA ILE A 64 -61.91 -35.75 -18.90
C ILE A 64 -60.84 -35.36 -17.86
N ASN A 65 -60.77 -36.08 -16.74
CA ASN A 65 -59.75 -35.82 -15.72
C ASN A 65 -58.33 -36.08 -16.23
N GLN A 66 -58.13 -37.08 -17.07
CA GLN A 66 -56.82 -37.36 -17.67
C GLN A 66 -56.39 -36.24 -18.61
N GLU A 67 -57.30 -35.77 -19.47
CA GLU A 67 -57.05 -34.64 -20.37
C GLU A 67 -56.78 -33.36 -19.58
N TRP A 68 -57.56 -33.06 -18.54
CA TRP A 68 -57.31 -31.91 -17.67
C TRP A 68 -55.94 -31.96 -17.00
N ARG A 69 -55.52 -33.12 -16.47
CA ARG A 69 -54.18 -33.26 -15.90
C ARG A 69 -53.09 -33.05 -16.96
N SER A 70 -53.31 -33.52 -18.18
CA SER A 70 -52.38 -33.30 -19.29
C SER A 70 -52.23 -31.80 -19.61
N ILE A 71 -53.37 -31.10 -19.76
CA ILE A 71 -53.41 -29.66 -20.02
C ILE A 71 -52.72 -28.88 -18.90
N LEU A 72 -53.07 -29.14 -17.64
CA LEU A 72 -52.50 -28.43 -16.48
C LEU A 72 -51.00 -28.66 -16.35
N ARG A 73 -50.52 -29.90 -16.57
CA ARG A 73 -49.08 -30.18 -16.58
C ARG A 73 -48.38 -29.44 -17.71
N ASN A 74 -48.94 -29.42 -18.91
CA ASN A 74 -48.34 -28.72 -20.04
C ASN A 74 -48.26 -27.21 -19.78
N ILE A 75 -49.30 -26.60 -19.19
CA ILE A 75 -49.27 -25.20 -18.79
C ILE A 75 -48.19 -24.98 -17.74
N LYS A 76 -48.17 -25.78 -16.66
CA LYS A 76 -47.19 -25.60 -15.59
C LYS A 76 -45.75 -25.80 -16.05
N CYS A 77 -45.50 -26.76 -16.95
CA CYS A 77 -44.18 -26.96 -17.54
C CYS A 77 -43.73 -25.76 -18.38
N LYS A 78 -44.65 -25.12 -19.12
CA LYS A 78 -44.34 -23.89 -19.86
C LYS A 78 -44.01 -22.73 -18.92
N GLU A 79 -44.86 -22.50 -17.91
CA GLU A 79 -44.62 -21.47 -16.89
C GLU A 79 -43.26 -21.67 -16.20
N LEU A 80 -42.96 -22.88 -15.72
CA LEU A 80 -41.68 -23.18 -15.06
C LEU A 80 -40.49 -22.98 -16.00
N LYS A 81 -40.65 -23.30 -17.29
CA LYS A 81 -39.60 -23.08 -18.28
C LYS A 81 -39.34 -21.58 -18.46
N GLU A 82 -40.40 -20.78 -18.61
CA GLU A 82 -40.29 -19.31 -18.73
C GLU A 82 -39.66 -18.68 -17.48
N GLU A 83 -40.03 -19.16 -16.28
CA GLU A 83 -39.41 -18.73 -15.02
C GLU A 83 -37.90 -19.05 -14.98
N VAL A 84 -37.50 -20.26 -15.38
CA VAL A 84 -36.09 -20.66 -15.43
C VAL A 84 -35.31 -19.81 -16.42
N GLU A 85 -35.85 -19.58 -17.62
CA GLU A 85 -35.23 -18.74 -18.65
C GLU A 85 -35.07 -17.28 -18.17
N ALA A 86 -36.07 -16.74 -17.45
CA ALA A 86 -35.99 -15.40 -16.86
C ALA A 86 -34.90 -15.29 -15.79
N VAL A 87 -34.77 -16.32 -14.94
CA VAL A 87 -33.71 -16.37 -13.91
C VAL A 87 -32.34 -16.51 -14.57
N GLU A 88 -32.19 -17.38 -15.57
CA GLU A 88 -30.94 -17.57 -16.32
C GLU A 88 -30.49 -16.26 -16.95
N LYS A 89 -31.40 -15.54 -17.62
CA LYS A 89 -31.13 -14.23 -18.21
C LYS A 89 -30.65 -13.24 -17.15
N THR A 90 -31.37 -13.10 -16.04
CA THR A 90 -31.02 -12.17 -14.96
C THR A 90 -29.66 -12.49 -14.34
N CYS A 91 -29.36 -13.77 -14.14
CA CYS A 91 -28.06 -14.23 -13.64
C CYS A 91 -26.93 -13.89 -14.63
N THR A 92 -27.16 -14.12 -15.92
CA THR A 92 -26.17 -13.84 -16.97
C THR A 92 -25.87 -12.34 -17.05
N GLU A 93 -26.89 -11.49 -17.08
CA GLU A 93 -26.73 -10.03 -17.07
C GLU A 93 -26.00 -9.55 -15.80
N CYS A 94 -26.31 -10.14 -14.63
CA CYS A 94 -25.62 -9.83 -13.38
C CYS A 94 -24.12 -10.20 -13.43
N ILE A 95 -23.80 -11.38 -13.99
CA ILE A 95 -22.42 -11.83 -14.19
C ILE A 95 -21.69 -10.91 -15.15
N GLU A 96 -22.29 -10.55 -16.29
CA GLU A 96 -21.72 -9.63 -17.27
C GLU A 96 -21.43 -8.26 -16.66
N ASN A 97 -22.37 -7.70 -15.91
CA ASN A 97 -22.20 -6.43 -15.22
C ASN A 97 -21.06 -6.49 -14.19
N LYS A 98 -20.99 -7.56 -13.38
CA LYS A 98 -19.90 -7.75 -12.42
C LYS A 98 -18.55 -7.90 -13.14
N ASN A 99 -18.50 -8.64 -14.24
CA ASN A 99 -17.29 -8.79 -15.04
C ASN A 99 -16.85 -7.46 -15.67
N ALA A 100 -17.78 -6.62 -16.11
CA ALA A 100 -17.47 -5.29 -16.62
C ALA A 100 -16.88 -4.38 -15.52
N VAL A 101 -17.44 -4.42 -14.31
CA VAL A 101 -16.89 -3.70 -13.15
C VAL A 101 -15.49 -4.20 -12.80
N ILE A 102 -15.28 -5.52 -12.75
CA ILE A 102 -13.96 -6.11 -12.48
C ILE A 102 -12.95 -5.65 -13.52
N LYS A 103 -13.29 -5.69 -14.82
CA LYS A 103 -12.40 -5.21 -15.88
C LYS A 103 -12.01 -3.76 -15.70
N ARG A 104 -12.97 -2.88 -15.36
CA ARG A 104 -12.68 -1.48 -15.10
C ARG A 104 -11.73 -1.30 -13.91
N LEU A 105 -11.98 -2.01 -12.81
CA LEU A 105 -11.13 -1.94 -11.62
C LEU A 105 -9.71 -2.47 -11.89
N LEU A 106 -9.54 -3.46 -12.76
CA LEU A 106 -8.23 -3.93 -13.19
C LEU A 106 -7.50 -2.84 -13.99
N CYS A 107 -8.17 -2.18 -14.94
CA CYS A 107 -7.58 -1.04 -15.66
C CYS A 107 -7.23 0.12 -14.72
N ASP A 108 -8.12 0.48 -13.79
CA ASP A 108 -7.87 1.54 -12.80
C ASP A 108 -6.64 1.20 -11.92
N LEU A 109 -6.44 -0.09 -11.60
CA LEU A 109 -5.28 -0.56 -10.83
C LEU A 109 -3.98 -0.45 -11.63
N ASP A 110 -3.98 -0.92 -12.88
CA ASP A 110 -2.83 -0.83 -13.79
C ASP A 110 -2.42 0.64 -14.00
N GLU A 111 -3.39 1.53 -14.27
CA GLU A 111 -3.15 2.97 -14.42
C GLU A 111 -2.58 3.58 -13.12
N SER A 112 -3.10 3.19 -11.96
CA SER A 112 -2.58 3.67 -10.68
C SER A 112 -1.14 3.20 -10.41
N GLU A 113 -0.78 1.98 -10.84
CA GLU A 113 0.58 1.46 -10.71
C GLU A 113 1.55 2.24 -11.61
N ASP A 114 1.18 2.48 -12.86
CA ASP A 114 1.99 3.27 -13.81
C ASP A 114 2.20 4.71 -13.31
N LEU A 115 1.15 5.34 -12.79
CA LEU A 115 1.23 6.67 -12.17
C LEU A 115 2.15 6.67 -10.96
N TYR A 116 2.04 5.67 -10.08
CA TYR A 116 2.90 5.54 -8.90
C TYR A 116 4.37 5.36 -9.29
N SER A 117 4.65 4.47 -10.25
CA SER A 117 6.00 4.22 -10.77
C SER A 117 6.62 5.50 -11.34
N THR A 118 5.85 6.23 -12.16
CA THR A 118 6.28 7.51 -12.73
C THR A 118 6.56 8.56 -11.66
N MET A 119 5.67 8.69 -10.67
CA MET A 119 5.85 9.62 -9.55
C MET A 119 7.09 9.28 -8.72
N LEU A 120 7.31 8.00 -8.43
CA LEU A 120 8.46 7.53 -7.69
C LEU A 120 9.75 7.85 -8.43
N HIS A 121 9.80 7.60 -9.74
CA HIS A 121 10.94 7.93 -10.57
C HIS A 121 11.24 9.44 -10.55
N ALA A 122 10.23 10.29 -10.74
CA ALA A 122 10.37 11.74 -10.68
C ALA A 122 10.78 12.26 -9.28
N HIS A 123 10.40 11.57 -8.21
CA HIS A 123 10.85 11.88 -6.86
C HIS A 123 12.32 11.49 -6.66
N MET A 124 12.72 10.29 -7.10
CA MET A 124 14.12 9.84 -7.04
C MET A 124 15.05 10.77 -7.82
N GLU A 125 14.66 11.20 -9.01
CA GLU A 125 15.43 12.17 -9.80
C GLU A 125 15.63 13.50 -9.05
N ARG A 126 14.57 13.98 -8.37
CA ARG A 126 14.66 15.19 -7.53
C ARG A 126 15.62 14.99 -6.35
N VAL A 127 15.55 13.86 -5.67
CA VAL A 127 16.46 13.52 -4.57
C VAL A 127 17.90 13.45 -5.07
N GLU A 128 18.14 12.82 -6.22
CA GLU A 128 19.47 12.76 -6.83
C GLU A 128 20.01 14.15 -7.16
N LYS A 129 19.16 15.04 -7.70
CA LYS A 129 19.53 16.44 -7.97
C LYS A 129 19.92 17.18 -6.67
N ILE A 130 19.17 16.98 -5.59
CA ILE A 130 19.48 17.56 -4.28
C ILE A 130 20.83 17.05 -3.78
N ILE A 131 21.05 15.74 -3.82
CA ILE A 131 22.34 15.12 -3.42
C ILE A 131 23.49 15.72 -4.23
N ARG A 132 23.33 15.87 -5.55
CA ARG A 132 24.34 16.45 -6.43
C ARG A 132 24.69 17.88 -6.02
N ILE A 133 23.69 18.74 -5.82
CA ILE A 133 23.90 20.13 -5.38
C ILE A 133 24.63 20.19 -4.03
N HIS A 134 24.29 19.30 -3.10
CA HIS A 134 24.96 19.26 -1.80
C HIS A 134 26.39 18.75 -1.90
N ASN A 135 26.68 17.76 -2.74
CA ASN A 135 28.03 17.30 -3.00
C ASN A 135 28.89 18.42 -3.62
N ASP A 136 28.36 19.13 -4.63
CA ASP A 136 29.05 20.26 -5.25
C ASP A 136 29.38 21.35 -4.22
N ARG A 137 28.43 21.66 -3.33
CA ARG A 137 28.62 22.63 -2.25
C ARG A 137 29.68 22.18 -1.24
N VAL A 138 29.70 20.90 -0.86
CA VAL A 138 30.69 20.37 0.07
C VAL A 138 32.09 20.41 -0.56
N ASN A 139 32.21 20.01 -1.82
CA ASN A 139 33.48 20.07 -2.56
C ASN A 139 34.00 21.51 -2.64
N PHE A 140 33.13 22.47 -2.98
CA PHE A 140 33.50 23.88 -3.01
C PHE A 140 34.01 24.39 -1.65
N LEU A 141 33.32 24.05 -0.55
CA LEU A 141 33.75 24.46 0.80
C LEU A 141 35.07 23.80 1.20
N MET A 142 35.30 22.56 0.78
CA MET A 142 36.55 21.84 1.04
C MET A 142 37.72 22.47 0.27
N GLU A 143 37.51 22.83 -0.99
CA GLU A 143 38.50 23.56 -1.80
C GLU A 143 38.85 24.91 -1.19
N LEU A 144 37.84 25.67 -0.76
CA LEU A 144 38.03 26.97 -0.09
C LEU A 144 38.81 26.81 1.22
N TYR A 145 38.45 25.80 2.03
CA TYR A 145 39.16 25.53 3.28
C TYR A 145 40.64 25.17 3.05
N GLU A 146 40.95 24.32 2.06
CA GLU A 146 42.34 23.97 1.76
C GLU A 146 43.12 25.17 1.21
N LEU A 147 42.48 26.06 0.44
CA LEU A 147 43.08 27.31 0.00
C LEU A 147 43.43 28.22 1.20
N ASP A 148 42.46 28.50 2.07
CA ASP A 148 42.63 29.36 3.24
C ASP A 148 43.70 28.80 4.18
N LYS A 149 43.66 27.49 4.44
CA LYS A 149 44.66 26.78 5.25
C LYS A 149 46.06 26.94 4.66
N LYS A 150 46.21 26.78 3.34
CA LYS A 150 47.50 26.93 2.67
C LYS A 150 48.00 28.37 2.79
N GLU A 151 47.13 29.36 2.59
CA GLU A 151 47.48 30.78 2.74
C GLU A 151 47.96 31.09 4.17
N VAL A 152 47.25 30.59 5.19
CA VAL A 152 47.64 30.79 6.61
C VAL A 152 49.00 30.15 6.90
N ILE A 153 49.26 28.94 6.41
CA ILE A 153 50.55 28.27 6.58
C ILE A 153 51.68 29.05 5.91
N GLU A 154 51.50 29.45 4.65
CA GLU A 154 52.51 30.22 3.90
C GLU A 154 52.79 31.58 4.56
N ASN A 155 51.76 32.25 5.08
CA ASN A 155 51.91 33.50 5.81
C ASN A 155 52.68 33.29 7.12
N TYR A 156 52.35 32.25 7.87
CA TYR A 156 53.06 31.89 9.11
C TYR A 156 54.54 31.56 8.86
N GLU A 157 54.84 30.78 7.82
CA GLU A 157 56.22 30.44 7.44
C GLU A 157 57.01 31.69 7.07
N ARG A 158 56.43 32.59 6.27
CA ARG A 158 57.04 33.86 5.89
C ARG A 158 57.30 34.76 7.09
N GLU A 159 56.32 34.93 7.98
CA GLU A 159 56.48 35.70 9.22
C GLU A 159 57.58 35.10 10.11
N MET A 160 57.64 33.78 10.19
CA MET A 160 58.63 33.08 10.99
C MET A 160 60.05 33.25 10.43
N GLU A 161 60.22 33.22 9.11
CA GLU A 161 61.49 33.53 8.46
C GLU A 161 61.93 34.98 8.72
N LEU A 162 61.02 35.94 8.56
CA LEU A 162 61.27 37.35 8.86
C LEU A 162 61.68 37.55 10.33
N TYR A 163 60.97 36.92 11.26
CA TYR A 163 61.29 36.98 12.68
C TYR A 163 62.68 36.39 12.98
N LYS A 164 63.01 35.23 12.42
CA LYS A 164 64.34 34.59 12.60
C LYS A 164 65.46 35.49 12.06
N SER A 165 65.27 36.04 10.86
CA SER A 165 66.21 36.97 10.25
C SER A 165 66.40 38.21 11.13
N LYS A 166 65.30 38.83 11.58
CA LYS A 166 65.37 40.03 12.41
C LYS A 166 66.00 39.78 13.78
N LYS A 167 65.68 38.65 14.41
CA LYS A 167 66.31 38.21 15.66
C LYS A 167 67.82 38.05 15.48
N PHE A 168 68.26 37.43 14.38
CA PHE A 168 69.67 37.22 14.08
C PHE A 168 70.41 38.56 13.88
N GLU A 169 69.84 39.49 13.12
CA GLU A 169 70.39 40.85 12.96
C GLU A 169 70.54 41.56 14.29
N LEU A 170 69.47 41.61 15.11
CA LEU A 170 69.50 42.28 16.41
C LEU A 170 70.52 41.64 17.36
N GLN A 171 70.67 40.31 17.32
CA GLN A 171 71.68 39.62 18.10
C GLN A 171 73.09 40.05 17.67
N LYS A 172 73.36 40.10 16.36
CA LYS A 172 74.64 40.55 15.82
C LYS A 172 74.94 41.99 16.22
N ASP A 173 73.96 42.89 16.12
CA ASP A 173 74.11 44.29 16.53
C ASP A 173 74.45 44.40 18.02
N LEU A 174 73.78 43.62 18.87
CA LEU A 174 74.03 43.59 20.31
C LEU A 174 75.43 43.05 20.64
N GLU A 175 75.89 42.00 19.94
CA GLU A 175 77.25 41.49 20.04
C GLU A 175 78.28 42.55 19.64
N CYS A 176 78.06 43.28 18.53
CA CYS A 176 78.92 44.38 18.11
C CYS A 176 79.01 45.50 19.17
N VAL A 177 77.88 45.91 19.76
CA VAL A 177 77.85 46.90 20.84
C VAL A 177 78.62 46.39 22.06
N PHE A 178 78.43 45.12 22.44
CA PHE A 178 79.14 44.52 23.57
C PHE A 178 80.66 44.49 23.34
N TYR A 179 81.12 44.08 22.14
CA TYR A 179 82.53 44.12 21.78
C TYR A 179 83.10 45.54 21.82
N GLY A 180 82.37 46.52 21.29
CA GLY A 180 82.78 47.93 21.32
C GLY A 180 82.90 48.48 22.75
N LEU A 181 81.95 48.15 23.63
CA LEU A 181 82.01 48.53 25.05
C LEU A 181 83.15 47.84 25.79
N ALA A 182 83.40 46.55 25.53
CA ALA A 182 84.51 45.82 26.12
C ALA A 182 85.87 46.41 25.68
N GLU A 183 86.00 46.79 24.41
CA GLU A 183 87.21 47.44 23.90
C GLU A 183 87.42 48.83 24.47
N LYS A 184 86.35 49.62 24.59
CA LYS A 184 86.41 50.92 25.28
C LYS A 184 86.83 50.76 26.74
N ALA A 185 86.25 49.79 27.46
CA ALA A 185 86.65 49.52 28.84
C ALA A 185 88.11 49.07 28.97
N ARG A 186 88.63 48.30 28.00
CA ARG A 186 90.06 47.92 27.96
C ARG A 186 90.97 49.13 27.72
N THR A 187 90.63 49.97 26.75
CA THR A 187 91.41 51.19 26.42
C THR A 187 91.34 52.23 27.53
N ASP A 188 90.19 52.43 28.18
CA ASP A 188 90.05 53.30 29.35
C ASP A 188 90.89 52.79 30.54
N ARG A 189 90.99 51.48 30.76
CA ARG A 189 91.90 50.90 31.77
C ARG A 189 93.36 51.19 31.45
N LEU A 190 93.79 50.94 30.21
CA LEU A 190 95.15 51.24 29.76
C LEU A 190 95.47 52.74 29.91
N ARG A 191 94.56 53.63 29.48
CA ARG A 191 94.74 55.08 29.64
C ARG A 191 94.83 55.48 31.11
N ASN A 192 93.95 54.95 31.97
CA ASN A 192 94.01 55.23 33.41
C ASN A 192 95.31 54.73 34.04
N ASP A 193 95.81 53.56 33.61
CA ASP A 193 97.10 53.03 34.05
C ASP A 193 98.26 53.92 33.58
N GLU A 194 98.25 54.36 32.33
CA GLU A 194 99.23 55.32 31.78
C GLU A 194 99.20 56.66 32.51
N GLU A 195 98.02 57.25 32.72
CA GLU A 195 97.84 58.48 33.50
C GLU A 195 98.34 58.32 34.95
N HIS A 196 98.08 57.16 35.56
CA HIS A 196 98.58 56.86 36.90
C HIS A 196 100.12 56.70 36.92
N MET A 197 100.71 56.11 35.88
CA MET A 197 102.17 56.01 35.74
C MET A 197 102.82 57.38 35.51
N LEU A 198 102.22 58.24 34.67
CA LEU A 198 102.66 59.63 34.49
C LEU A 198 102.60 60.42 35.80
N LYS A 199 101.49 60.34 36.55
CA LYS A 199 101.38 60.96 37.89
C LYS A 199 102.45 60.43 38.86
N LYS A 200 102.76 59.14 38.82
CA LYS A 200 103.85 58.55 39.62
C LYS A 200 105.21 59.11 39.24
N ASP A 201 105.48 59.29 37.96
CA ASP A 201 106.75 59.82 37.48
C ASP A 201 106.86 61.34 37.70
N GLU A 202 105.77 62.11 37.60
CA GLU A 202 105.71 63.51 38.05
C GLU A 202 105.99 63.63 39.55
N LEU A 203 105.37 62.76 40.37
CA LEU A 203 105.65 62.71 41.81
C LEU A 203 107.12 62.39 42.08
N LYS A 204 107.69 61.37 41.43
CA LYS A 204 109.12 61.03 41.53
C LYS A 204 110.02 62.20 41.10
N ASN A 205 109.69 62.86 39.99
CA ASN A 205 110.44 64.03 39.53
C ASN A 205 110.36 65.16 40.55
N SER A 206 109.19 65.44 41.13
CA SER A 206 109.06 66.45 42.19
C SER A 206 109.86 66.10 43.45
N VAL A 207 109.88 64.81 43.84
CA VAL A 207 110.70 64.31 44.96
C VAL A 207 112.19 64.43 44.62
N CYS A 208 112.59 64.15 43.37
CA CYS A 208 113.97 64.31 42.90
C CYS A 208 114.40 65.79 42.85
N PHE A 209 113.50 66.70 42.47
CA PHE A 209 113.73 68.15 42.56
C PHE A 209 113.81 68.63 44.02
N LEU A 210 113.01 68.07 44.93
CA LEU A 210 113.10 68.36 46.37
C LEU A 210 114.40 67.82 46.99
N THR A 211 114.86 66.64 46.61
CA THR A 211 116.15 66.10 47.09
C THR A 211 117.35 66.81 46.47
N LEU A 212 117.26 67.26 45.21
CA LEU A 212 118.26 68.15 44.59
C LEU A 212 118.26 69.53 45.27
N ALA A 213 117.09 70.09 45.61
CA ALA A 213 116.97 71.34 46.35
C ALA A 213 117.58 71.22 47.76
N GLN A 214 117.29 70.12 48.47
CA GLN A 214 117.90 69.81 49.77
C GLN A 214 119.42 69.58 49.67
N HIS A 215 119.92 68.96 48.58
CA HIS A 215 121.36 68.86 48.33
C HIS A 215 122.01 70.21 47.98
N THR A 216 121.32 71.11 47.26
CA THR A 216 121.80 72.48 47.02
C THR A 216 121.77 73.34 48.27
N GLU A 217 120.79 73.16 49.16
CA GLU A 217 120.76 73.79 50.49
C GLU A 217 121.87 73.24 51.40
N ALA A 218 122.14 71.92 51.35
CA ALA A 218 123.28 71.32 52.06
C ALA A 218 124.64 71.79 51.52
N LEU A 219 124.77 72.02 50.21
CA LEU A 219 125.97 72.60 49.59
C LEU A 219 126.16 74.09 49.90
N HIS A 220 125.08 74.85 50.11
CA HIS A 220 125.15 76.23 50.59
C HIS A 220 125.42 76.31 52.11
N SER A 221 124.96 75.33 52.89
CA SER A 221 125.22 75.26 54.34
C SER A 221 126.62 74.71 54.70
N SER A 222 127.37 74.16 53.74
CA SER A 222 128.76 73.66 53.95
C SER A 222 129.85 74.63 53.46
N LYS A 223 129.49 75.86 53.04
CA LYS A 223 130.43 76.92 52.60
C LYS A 223 130.48 78.14 53.52
N VAL A 224 129.88 78.06 54.71
CA VAL A 224 130.00 79.10 55.74
C VAL A 224 130.36 78.41 57.05
N TYR A 225 131.51 78.80 57.59
CA TYR A 225 132.26 78.28 58.76
C TYR A 225 133.28 77.18 58.49
#